data_AF-A0A5C4SN56-F1
#
_entry.id   AF-A0A5C4SN56-F1
#
_cell.length_a   1.000
_cell.length_b   1.000
_cell.length_c   1.000
_cell.angle_alpha   90.00
_cell.angle_beta   90.00
_cell.angle_gamma   90.00
#
_symmetry.space_group_name_H-M   'P 1'
#
loop_
_entity.id
_entity.type
_entity.pdbx_description
1 polymer ?
#
loop_
_entity_poly.entity_id
_entity_poly.type
_entity_poly.pdbx_seq_one_letter_code
_entity_poly.pdbx_strand_id
1 'polypeptide(L)'
;MRLYVIFIFLSCNINNPSLWPNKYMVQYLKLFFFCFFCVLFIACTQKKKQNQTDFMAEGKLIFEQSGCAICHSLNGETMYGPALNSILGKSIHVLRDSIQHSITVDEDYIYRAIKDPDFEKNEAYLSKKMPLPILTDKQIEILSTYIIQLNKH
;
A
#
# COMPACT_ATOMS: atom_id res chain seq x y z
N MET A 1 5.95 33.76 16.85
CA MET A 1 5.54 34.39 18.12
C MET A 1 6.50 33.94 19.20
N ARG A 2 7.18 34.91 19.83
CA ARG A 2 8.06 34.75 21.00
C ARG A 2 7.33 34.00 22.12
N LEU A 3 8.03 33.09 22.80
CA LEU A 3 7.87 32.92 24.24
C LEU A 3 9.22 32.47 24.84
N TYR A 4 9.76 33.34 25.68
CA TYR A 4 10.95 33.16 26.51
C TYR A 4 10.72 32.07 27.55
N VAL A 5 11.72 31.21 27.84
CA VAL A 5 12.16 30.89 29.21
C VAL A 5 13.63 30.45 29.21
N ILE A 6 14.53 31.44 29.37
CA ILE A 6 15.61 31.47 30.37
C ILE A 6 16.44 30.17 30.55
N PHE A 7 17.51 30.04 29.76
CA PHE A 7 18.70 29.26 30.14
C PHE A 7 19.57 30.13 31.07
N ILE A 8 19.32 30.08 32.37
CA ILE A 8 20.29 30.55 33.36
C ILE A 8 21.34 29.46 33.51
N PHE A 9 22.50 29.70 32.91
CA PHE A 9 23.76 29.08 33.28
C PHE A 9 24.04 29.36 34.75
N LEU A 10 23.70 28.40 35.61
CA LEU A 10 24.25 28.33 36.96
C LEU A 10 25.31 27.22 36.97
N SER A 11 26.55 27.61 36.64
CA SER A 11 27.74 26.85 36.98
C SER A 11 27.86 26.82 38.51
N CYS A 12 27.19 25.88 39.16
CA CYS A 12 27.30 25.65 40.60
C CYS A 12 28.02 24.33 40.86
N ASN A 13 29.30 24.49 41.17
CA ASN A 13 30.19 23.64 41.95
C ASN A 13 29.57 22.33 42.47
N ILE A 14 30.00 21.23 41.85
CA ILE A 14 29.69 19.85 42.19
C ILE A 14 30.51 19.51 43.43
N ASN A 15 29.98 19.65 44.66
CA ASN A 15 30.53 19.01 45.88
C ASN A 15 29.67 19.24 47.14
N ASN A 16 28.35 18.96 47.09
CA ASN A 16 27.57 18.84 48.32
C ASN A 16 26.39 17.84 48.17
N PRO A 17 26.39 16.69 48.86
CA PRO A 17 25.43 15.61 48.61
C PRO A 17 24.07 15.78 49.31
N SER A 18 23.73 16.92 49.90
CA SER A 18 22.54 17.06 50.77
C SER A 18 21.36 17.85 50.19
N LEU A 19 21.33 18.14 48.88
CA LEU A 19 20.19 18.82 48.23
C LEU A 19 19.67 18.04 47.03
N TRP A 20 19.32 16.77 47.25
CA TRP A 20 18.52 16.02 46.30
C TRP A 20 17.04 16.39 46.49
N PRO A 21 16.32 16.79 45.43
CA PRO A 21 14.89 17.03 45.55
C PRO A 21 14.18 15.70 45.83
N ASN A 22 13.09 15.81 46.60
CA ASN A 22 12.29 14.71 47.13
C ASN A 22 12.05 13.59 46.10
N LYS A 23 12.08 12.33 46.54
CA LYS A 23 12.03 11.07 45.74
C LYS A 23 10.91 11.04 44.69
N TYR A 24 9.85 11.81 44.91
CA TYR A 24 8.72 12.00 44.00
C TYR A 24 9.07 12.84 42.75
N MET A 25 10.00 13.80 42.82
CA MET A 25 10.35 14.70 41.70
C MET A 25 11.14 13.99 40.59
N VAL A 26 11.98 13.02 40.95
CA VAL A 26 12.71 12.15 40.00
C VAL A 26 11.75 11.16 39.31
N GLN A 27 10.66 10.78 39.98
CA GLN A 27 9.63 9.91 39.42
C GLN A 27 8.78 10.62 38.35
N TYR A 28 8.46 11.91 38.54
CA TYR A 28 7.80 12.73 37.51
C TYR A 28 8.68 12.98 36.29
N LEU A 29 9.98 13.20 36.47
CA LEU A 29 10.93 13.39 35.36
C LEU A 29 11.08 12.10 34.51
N LYS A 30 11.03 10.92 35.14
CA LYS A 30 11.00 9.62 34.45
C LYS A 30 9.66 9.37 33.73
N LEU A 31 8.51 9.72 34.33
CA LEU A 31 7.21 9.63 33.67
C LEU A 31 7.10 10.56 32.45
N PHE A 32 7.68 11.76 32.55
CA PHE A 32 7.67 12.73 31.46
C PHE A 32 8.51 12.24 30.26
N PHE A 33 9.67 11.62 30.52
CA PHE A 33 10.50 11.03 29.48
C PHE A 33 9.87 9.78 28.83
N PHE A 34 9.14 8.98 29.62
CA PHE A 34 8.40 7.81 29.14
C PHE A 34 7.18 8.20 28.27
N CYS A 35 6.47 9.27 28.63
CA CYS A 35 5.32 9.76 27.88
C CYS A 35 5.72 10.43 26.55
N PHE A 36 6.86 11.14 26.52
CA PHE A 36 7.38 11.78 25.30
C PHE A 36 7.82 10.75 24.24
N PHE A 37 8.37 9.61 24.66
CA PHE A 37 8.77 8.54 23.74
C PHE A 37 7.57 7.80 23.11
N CYS A 38 6.45 7.69 23.85
CA CYS A 38 5.20 7.11 23.32
C CYS A 38 4.57 7.95 22.19
N VAL A 39 4.66 9.28 22.25
CA VAL A 39 4.05 10.17 21.23
C VAL A 39 4.79 10.10 19.90
N LEU A 40 6.12 9.92 19.91
CA LEU A 40 6.94 9.81 18.68
C LEU A 40 6.70 8.51 17.90
N PHE A 41 6.30 7.42 18.58
CA PHE A 41 5.98 6.15 17.91
C PHE A 41 4.61 6.17 17.19
N ILE A 42 3.65 6.97 17.66
CA ILE A 42 2.29 7.00 17.11
C ILE A 42 2.24 7.70 15.74
N ALA A 43 3.05 8.73 15.51
CA ALA A 43 3.02 9.51 14.25
C ALA A 43 3.54 8.74 13.02
N CYS A 44 4.43 7.77 13.19
CA CYS A 44 5.02 7.02 12.07
C CYS A 44 4.06 5.98 11.47
N THR A 45 3.10 5.48 12.26
CA THR A 45 2.16 4.44 11.82
C THR A 45 0.99 5.00 11.00
N GLN A 46 0.62 6.27 11.22
CA GLN A 46 -0.52 6.91 10.56
C GLN A 46 -0.26 7.17 9.06
N LYS A 47 0.96 7.56 8.69
CA LYS A 47 1.31 7.93 7.31
C LYS A 47 1.21 6.75 6.33
N LYS A 48 1.59 5.53 6.76
CA LYS A 48 1.55 4.34 5.90
C LYS A 48 0.12 3.89 5.60
N LYS A 49 -0.76 3.91 6.61
CA LYS A 49 -2.17 3.51 6.46
C LYS A 49 -2.94 4.48 5.57
N GLN A 50 -2.69 5.79 5.72
CA GLN A 50 -3.32 6.81 4.88
C GLN A 50 -2.90 6.71 3.42
N ASN A 51 -1.60 6.61 3.13
CA ASN A 51 -1.13 6.39 1.76
C ASN A 51 -1.75 5.14 1.13
N GLN A 52 -1.85 4.04 1.89
CA GLN A 52 -2.46 2.80 1.39
C GLN A 52 -3.96 2.96 1.11
N THR A 53 -4.71 3.67 1.94
CA THR A 53 -6.14 3.94 1.67
C THR A 53 -6.32 4.83 0.44
N ASP A 54 -5.42 5.79 0.25
CA ASP A 54 -5.47 6.72 -0.89
C ASP A 54 -5.21 5.97 -2.21
N PHE A 55 -4.21 5.07 -2.24
CA PHE A 55 -3.94 4.23 -3.42
C PHE A 55 -5.08 3.28 -3.77
N MET A 56 -5.74 2.68 -2.77
CA MET A 56 -6.88 1.79 -3.01
C MET A 56 -8.09 2.53 -3.57
N ALA A 57 -8.36 3.74 -3.07
CA ALA A 57 -9.44 4.58 -3.57
C ALA A 57 -9.16 5.04 -5.02
N GLU A 58 -7.93 5.44 -5.32
CA GLU A 58 -7.51 5.84 -6.67
C GLU A 58 -7.58 4.66 -7.64
N GLY A 59 -7.08 3.48 -7.26
CA GLY A 59 -7.14 2.29 -8.11
C GLY A 59 -8.57 1.82 -8.39
N LYS A 60 -9.47 1.91 -7.41
CA LYS A 60 -10.91 1.65 -7.61
C LYS A 60 -11.51 2.65 -8.60
N LEU A 61 -11.17 3.93 -8.49
CA LEU A 61 -11.67 4.96 -9.40
C LEU A 61 -11.20 4.70 -10.84
N ILE A 62 -9.91 4.36 -11.03
CA ILE A 62 -9.36 4.01 -12.34
C ILE A 62 -10.08 2.77 -12.91
N PHE A 63 -10.31 1.73 -12.09
CA PHE A 63 -11.02 0.52 -12.50
C PHE A 63 -12.44 0.80 -13.03
N GLU A 64 -13.16 1.69 -12.35
CA GLU A 64 -14.54 2.07 -12.73
C GLU A 64 -14.55 2.98 -13.97
N GLN A 65 -13.71 4.02 -13.99
CA GLN A 65 -13.70 5.02 -15.06
C GLN A 65 -13.10 4.51 -16.38
N SER A 66 -12.17 3.54 -16.31
CA SER A 66 -11.56 2.94 -17.50
C SER A 66 -12.41 1.83 -18.11
N GLY A 67 -13.60 1.56 -17.57
CA GLY A 67 -14.53 0.56 -18.08
C GLY A 67 -14.15 -0.89 -17.78
N CYS A 68 -13.18 -1.15 -16.88
CA CYS A 68 -12.75 -2.50 -16.54
C CYS A 68 -13.91 -3.35 -15.99
N ALA A 69 -14.77 -2.72 -15.18
CA ALA A 69 -15.95 -3.33 -14.56
C ALA A 69 -16.99 -3.85 -15.58
N ILE A 70 -16.97 -3.38 -16.82
CA ILE A 70 -17.89 -3.85 -17.88
C ILE A 70 -17.61 -5.32 -18.23
N CYS A 71 -16.34 -5.71 -18.19
CA CYS A 71 -15.91 -7.04 -18.59
C CYS A 71 -15.44 -7.90 -17.42
N HIS A 72 -14.94 -7.29 -16.36
CA HIS A 72 -14.34 -7.98 -15.23
C HIS A 72 -15.15 -7.76 -13.96
N SER A 73 -15.47 -8.86 -13.28
CA SER A 73 -16.17 -8.80 -12.00
C SER A 73 -15.20 -8.82 -10.84
N LEU A 74 -15.66 -8.31 -9.70
CA LEU A 74 -14.98 -8.40 -8.40
C LEU A 74 -15.75 -9.28 -7.40
N ASN A 75 -16.83 -9.93 -7.84
CA ASN A 75 -17.68 -10.80 -7.03
C ASN A 75 -17.43 -12.30 -7.28
N GLY A 76 -16.50 -12.64 -8.19
CA GLY A 76 -16.18 -14.03 -8.56
C GLY A 76 -16.92 -14.52 -9.80
N GLU A 77 -17.91 -13.79 -10.32
CA GLU A 77 -18.66 -14.21 -11.51
C GLU A 77 -17.84 -14.02 -12.79
N THR A 78 -17.82 -15.04 -13.66
CA THR A 78 -17.20 -14.87 -14.97
C THR A 78 -18.15 -14.15 -15.91
N MET A 79 -17.68 -13.06 -16.53
CA MET A 79 -18.45 -12.28 -17.51
C MET A 79 -17.78 -12.36 -18.88
N TYR A 80 -17.54 -11.22 -19.53
CA TYR A 80 -16.72 -11.17 -20.73
C TYR A 80 -15.27 -11.57 -20.40
N GLY A 81 -14.67 -11.01 -19.36
CA GLY A 81 -13.36 -11.40 -18.81
C GLY A 81 -13.47 -12.30 -17.58
N PRO A 82 -12.32 -12.78 -17.06
CA PRO A 82 -12.27 -13.47 -15.77
C PRO A 82 -12.62 -12.52 -14.61
N ALA A 83 -13.17 -13.09 -13.54
CA ALA A 83 -13.25 -12.40 -12.26
C ALA A 83 -11.85 -12.10 -11.72
N LEU A 84 -11.66 -10.98 -11.01
CA LEU A 84 -10.33 -10.51 -10.58
C LEU A 84 -10.06 -10.65 -9.09
N ASN A 85 -11.05 -11.03 -8.28
CA ASN A 85 -10.96 -11.10 -6.82
C ASN A 85 -10.36 -12.41 -6.26
N SER A 86 -9.90 -13.33 -7.11
CA SER A 86 -9.25 -14.59 -6.68
C SER A 86 -8.37 -15.19 -7.79
N ILE A 87 -7.56 -14.41 -8.47
CA ILE A 87 -6.66 -14.85 -9.55
C ILE A 87 -5.21 -15.05 -9.12
N LEU A 88 -4.73 -14.34 -8.09
CA LEU A 88 -3.33 -14.38 -7.68
C LEU A 88 -2.94 -15.79 -7.22
N GLY A 89 -1.80 -16.30 -7.70
CA GLY A 89 -1.30 -17.64 -7.40
C GLY A 89 -1.94 -18.78 -8.20
N LYS A 90 -2.96 -18.50 -9.03
CA LYS A 90 -3.55 -19.55 -9.88
C LYS A 90 -2.59 -19.95 -11.00
N SER A 91 -2.54 -21.25 -11.29
CA SER A 91 -1.89 -21.75 -12.50
C SER A 91 -2.85 -21.63 -13.68
N ILE A 92 -2.40 -21.01 -14.77
CA ILE A 92 -3.17 -20.82 -15.99
C ILE A 92 -2.33 -21.18 -17.21
N HIS A 93 -3.00 -21.35 -18.35
CA HIS A 93 -2.35 -21.43 -19.64
C HIS A 93 -2.51 -20.12 -20.39
N VAL A 94 -1.42 -19.64 -20.96
CA VAL A 94 -1.37 -18.45 -21.80
C VAL A 94 -0.74 -18.78 -23.15
N LEU A 95 -1.13 -18.02 -24.16
CA LEU A 95 -0.55 -18.08 -25.49
C LEU A 95 0.38 -16.88 -25.67
N ARG A 96 1.65 -17.14 -26.00
CA ARG A 96 2.65 -16.14 -26.41
C ARG A 96 3.22 -16.60 -27.74
N ASP A 97 3.17 -15.74 -28.77
CA ASP A 97 3.66 -16.07 -30.11
C ASP A 97 3.09 -17.39 -30.67
N SER A 98 1.82 -17.68 -30.39
CA SER A 98 1.14 -18.95 -30.74
C SER A 98 1.66 -20.21 -30.04
N ILE A 99 2.51 -20.06 -29.03
CA ILE A 99 3.02 -21.14 -28.19
C ILE A 99 2.33 -21.07 -26.82
N GLN A 100 1.85 -22.22 -26.35
CA GLN A 100 1.20 -22.32 -25.04
C GLN A 100 2.26 -22.43 -23.93
N HIS A 101 2.06 -21.65 -22.87
CA HIS A 101 2.87 -21.67 -21.66
C HIS A 101 1.97 -21.91 -20.46
N SER A 102 2.44 -22.71 -19.50
CA SER A 102 1.83 -22.77 -18.17
C SER A 102 2.55 -21.80 -17.26
N ILE A 103 1.81 -20.87 -16.67
CA ILE A 103 2.34 -19.84 -15.78
C ILE A 103 1.52 -19.76 -14.49
N THR A 104 2.11 -19.17 -13.46
CA THR A 104 1.38 -18.73 -12.26
C THR A 104 1.02 -17.25 -12.42
N VAL A 105 -0.22 -16.89 -12.09
CA VAL A 105 -0.66 -15.50 -12.04
C VAL A 105 0.01 -14.81 -10.86
N ASP A 106 1.11 -14.11 -11.11
CA ASP A 106 1.85 -13.30 -10.15
C ASP A 106 1.57 -11.79 -10.32
N GLU A 107 2.20 -10.97 -9.48
CA GLU A 107 2.03 -9.51 -9.52
C GLU A 107 2.53 -8.92 -10.86
N ASP A 108 3.63 -9.46 -11.40
CA ASP A 108 4.22 -9.03 -12.67
C ASP A 108 3.31 -9.36 -13.87
N TYR A 109 2.69 -10.54 -13.88
CA TYR A 109 1.71 -10.92 -14.88
C TYR A 109 0.51 -9.97 -14.85
N ILE A 110 -0.02 -9.61 -13.67
CA ILE A 110 -1.15 -8.67 -13.57
C ILE A 110 -0.77 -7.31 -14.17
N TYR A 111 0.43 -6.80 -13.89
CA TYR A 111 0.92 -5.58 -14.50
C TYR A 111 1.04 -5.69 -16.02
N ARG A 112 1.71 -6.74 -16.51
CA ARG A 112 1.88 -6.98 -17.96
C ARG A 112 0.55 -7.14 -18.68
N ALA A 113 -0.39 -7.89 -18.12
CA ALA A 113 -1.70 -8.15 -18.72
C ALA A 113 -2.57 -6.88 -18.85
N ILE A 114 -2.36 -5.88 -17.98
CA ILE A 114 -3.01 -4.57 -18.12
C ILE A 114 -2.25 -3.71 -19.14
N LYS A 115 -0.91 -3.69 -19.05
CA LYS A 115 -0.05 -2.85 -19.89
C LYS A 115 -0.09 -3.24 -21.38
N ASP A 116 -0.04 -4.54 -21.64
CA ASP A 116 -0.07 -5.14 -22.97
C ASP A 116 -0.93 -6.42 -22.95
N PRO A 117 -2.26 -6.29 -23.10
CA PRO A 117 -3.18 -7.43 -23.00
C PRO A 117 -3.00 -8.51 -24.07
N ASP A 118 -2.28 -8.21 -25.17
CA ASP A 118 -2.05 -9.15 -26.26
C ASP A 118 -0.72 -9.91 -26.13
N PHE A 119 0.18 -9.49 -25.24
CA PHE A 119 1.49 -10.13 -25.04
C PHE A 119 1.39 -11.58 -24.60
N GLU A 120 0.49 -11.88 -23.64
CA GLU A 120 0.27 -13.22 -23.08
C GLU A 120 -1.23 -13.45 -22.87
N LYS A 121 -1.90 -14.01 -23.88
CA LYS A 121 -3.35 -14.16 -23.87
C LYS A 121 -3.79 -15.42 -23.13
N ASN A 122 -4.65 -15.30 -22.12
CA ASN A 122 -5.22 -16.45 -21.42
C ASN A 122 -5.97 -17.38 -22.41
N GLU A 123 -5.62 -18.67 -22.40
CA GLU A 123 -6.15 -19.67 -23.31
C GLU A 123 -7.69 -19.78 -23.25
N ALA A 124 -8.27 -19.65 -22.06
CA ALA A 124 -9.72 -19.71 -21.87
C ALA A 124 -10.47 -18.50 -22.48
N TYR A 125 -9.73 -17.47 -22.92
CA TYR A 125 -10.28 -16.20 -23.42
C TYR A 125 -9.73 -15.83 -24.82
N LEU A 126 -9.18 -16.78 -25.59
CA LEU A 126 -8.59 -16.52 -26.92
C LEU A 126 -9.55 -15.87 -27.93
N SER A 127 -10.85 -16.15 -27.85
CA SER A 127 -11.86 -15.54 -28.73
C SER A 127 -12.28 -14.13 -28.31
N LYS A 128 -11.88 -13.68 -27.12
CA LYS A 128 -12.29 -12.40 -26.54
C LYS A 128 -11.16 -11.38 -26.64
N LYS A 129 -11.48 -10.10 -26.76
CA LYS A 129 -10.48 -9.02 -26.89
C LYS A 129 -10.52 -8.14 -25.65
N MET A 130 -9.41 -8.11 -24.91
CA MET A 130 -9.17 -7.05 -23.94
C MET A 130 -8.59 -5.85 -24.70
N PRO A 131 -9.19 -4.65 -24.60
CA PRO A 131 -8.68 -3.46 -25.28
C PRO A 131 -7.38 -2.99 -24.62
N LEU A 132 -6.48 -2.41 -25.40
CA LEU A 132 -5.31 -1.71 -24.87
C LEU A 132 -5.79 -0.47 -24.10
N PRO A 133 -5.50 -0.35 -22.79
CA PRO A 133 -6.01 0.76 -22.01
C PRO A 133 -5.28 2.06 -22.33
N ILE A 134 -6.01 3.17 -22.33
CA ILE A 134 -5.44 4.52 -22.45
C ILE A 134 -5.10 5.00 -21.02
N LEU A 135 -4.01 4.46 -20.47
CA LEU A 135 -3.54 4.75 -19.12
C LEU A 135 -2.04 5.04 -19.10
N THR A 136 -1.63 5.92 -18.20
CA THR A 136 -0.21 6.16 -17.91
C THR A 136 0.40 5.01 -17.11
N ASP A 137 1.73 4.86 -17.14
CA ASP A 137 2.43 3.81 -16.38
C ASP A 137 2.10 3.85 -14.89
N LYS A 138 1.98 5.06 -14.33
CA LYS A 138 1.60 5.27 -12.93
C LYS A 138 0.17 4.80 -12.65
N GLN A 139 -0.78 5.08 -13.55
CA GLN A 139 -2.15 4.60 -13.37
C GLN A 139 -2.23 3.08 -13.49
N ILE A 140 -1.42 2.47 -14.37
CA ILE A 140 -1.33 1.01 -14.49
C ILE A 140 -0.77 0.42 -13.19
N GLU A 141 0.30 0.98 -12.62
CA GLU A 141 0.86 0.54 -11.35
C GLU A 141 -0.16 0.59 -10.20
N ILE A 142 -0.91 1.70 -10.10
CA ILE A 142 -1.95 1.87 -9.08
C ILE A 142 -3.09 0.86 -9.29
N LEU A 143 -3.52 0.66 -10.54
CA LEU A 143 -4.57 -0.29 -10.88
C LEU A 143 -4.15 -1.75 -10.62
N SER A 144 -2.91 -2.12 -10.99
CA SER A 144 -2.33 -3.43 -10.69
C SER A 144 -2.28 -3.66 -9.18
N THR A 145 -1.81 -2.67 -8.43
CA THR A 145 -1.76 -2.73 -6.96
C THR A 145 -3.14 -2.94 -6.37
N TYR A 146 -4.14 -2.20 -6.84
CA TYR A 146 -5.53 -2.38 -6.42
C TYR A 146 -6.02 -3.81 -6.64
N ILE A 147 -5.84 -4.35 -7.85
CA ILE A 147 -6.24 -5.74 -8.18
C ILE A 147 -5.50 -6.74 -7.30
N ILE A 148 -4.19 -6.59 -7.12
CA ILE A 148 -3.37 -7.46 -6.27
C ILE A 148 -3.90 -7.47 -4.83
N GLN A 149 -4.25 -6.31 -4.27
CA GLN A 149 -4.78 -6.21 -2.91
C GLN A 149 -6.14 -6.89 -2.75
N LEU A 150 -6.99 -6.87 -3.77
CA LEU A 150 -8.26 -7.62 -3.76
C LEU A 150 -8.07 -9.14 -3.61
N ASN A 151 -6.87 -9.67 -3.88
CA ASN A 151 -6.55 -11.10 -3.84
C ASN A 151 -5.83 -11.54 -2.56
N LYS A 152 -5.47 -10.60 -1.66
CA LYS A 152 -4.67 -10.89 -0.44
C LYS A 152 -5.53 -11.21 0.79
N HIS A 153 -6.79 -11.59 0.60
CA HIS A 153 -7.80 -11.88 1.62
C HIS A 153 -8.41 -13.25 1.42
#